data_AF-A0A382X3P6-F1
#
_entry.id   AF-A0A382X3P6-F1
#
_cell.length_a   1.000
_cell.length_b   1.000
_cell.length_c   1.000
_cell.angle_alpha   90.00
_cell.angle_beta   90.00
_cell.angle_gamma   90.00
#
_symmetry.space_group_name_H-M   'P 1'
#
loop_
_entity.id
_entity.type
_entity.pdbx_description
1 polymer ?
#
loop_
_entity_poly.entity_id
_entity_poly.type
_entity_poly.pdbx_seq_one_letter_code
_entity_poly.pdbx_strand_id
1 'polypeptide(L)' 'MGKKPNVIVVLVDDMGYSDLGSFGGEVKTPHLDLLAANGLRFTQNYNSARCCPS' A
#
# COMPACT_ATOMS: atom_id res chain seq x y z
N MET A 1 11.57 26.11 14.48
CA MET A 1 10.42 25.19 14.44
C MET A 1 10.44 24.45 13.11
N GLY A 2 10.43 23.12 13.10
CA GLY A 2 10.41 22.34 11.85
C GLY A 2 9.09 22.50 11.11
N LYS A 3 9.13 22.53 9.78
CA LYS A 3 7.91 22.56 8.95
C LYS A 3 7.11 21.28 9.23
N LYS A 4 5.80 21.41 9.43
CA LYS A 4 4.92 20.24 9.59
C LYS A 4 4.98 19.38 8.32
N PRO A 5 5.09 18.04 8.44
CA PRO A 5 5.08 17.17 7.27
C PRO A 5 3.70 17.17 6.62
N ASN A 6 3.66 16.95 5.31
CA ASN A 6 2.42 16.59 4.63
C ASN A 6 2.22 15.07 4.77
N VAL A 7 1.00 14.65 5.08
CA VAL A 7 0.64 13.23 5.19
C VAL A 7 -0.35 12.92 4.08
N ILE A 8 -0.02 11.94 3.24
CA ILE A 8 -0.85 11.49 2.12
C ILE A 8 -1.23 10.04 2.40
N VAL A 9 -2.53 9.74 2.35
CA VAL A 9 -3.07 8.38 2.47
C VAL A 9 -3.64 7.99 1.12
N VAL A 10 -3.13 6.90 0.55
CA VAL A 10 -3.64 6.32 -0.69
C VAL A 10 -4.37 5.03 -0.31
N LEU A 11 -5.69 5.01 -0.48
CA LEU A 11 -6.53 3.85 -0.28
C LEU A 11 -6.97 3.32 -1.65
N VAL A 12 -6.90 2.00 -1.83
CA VAL A 12 -7.22 1.32 -3.08
C VAL A 12 -8.39 0.36 -2.86
N ASP A 13 -9.26 0.28 -3.86
CA ASP A 13 -10.46 -0.58 -3.83
C ASP A 13 -10.14 -1.95 -4.44
N ASP A 14 -10.62 -3.02 -3.81
CA ASP A 14 -10.49 -4.43 -4.22
C ASP A 14 -9.08 -4.92 -4.63
N MET A 15 -8.01 -4.29 -4.12
CA MET A 15 -6.64 -4.75 -4.37
C MET A 15 -6.30 -5.98 -3.52
N GLY A 16 -5.96 -7.08 -4.18
CA GLY A 16 -5.50 -8.32 -3.56
C GLY A 16 -4.05 -8.24 -3.07
N TYR A 17 -3.72 -9.08 -2.09
CA TYR A 17 -2.37 -9.14 -1.51
C TYR A 17 -1.28 -9.47 -2.55
N SER A 18 -1.60 -10.34 -3.52
CA SER A 18 -0.69 -10.78 -4.58
C SER A 18 -0.77 -9.95 -5.86
N ASP A 19 -1.44 -8.80 -5.86
CA ASP A 19 -1.54 -7.98 -7.07
C ASP A 19 -0.30 -7.11 -7.31
N LEU A 20 0.40 -6.77 -6.23
CA LEU A 20 1.59 -5.92 -6.29
C LEU A 20 2.85 -6.77 -6.53
N GLY A 21 3.73 -6.29 -7.42
CA GLY A 21 5.04 -6.92 -7.68
C GLY A 21 5.87 -7.07 -6.40
N SER A 22 5.84 -6.06 -5.53
CA SER A 22 6.48 -6.10 -4.21
C SER A 22 5.95 -7.18 -3.26
N PHE A 23 4.83 -7.84 -3.55
CA PHE A 23 4.30 -8.97 -2.80
C PHE A 23 4.32 -10.29 -3.58
N GLY A 24 5.02 -10.32 -4.73
CA GLY A 24 5.14 -11.50 -5.59
C GLY A 24 4.10 -11.56 -6.73
N GLY A 25 3.38 -10.46 -6.98
CA GLY A 25 2.43 -10.36 -8.07
C GLY A 25 3.06 -10.29 -9.45
N GLU A 26 2.29 -10.69 -10.47
CA GLU A 26 2.71 -10.68 -11.87
C GLU A 26 2.46 -9.33 -12.56
N VAL A 27 1.58 -8.48 -11.98
CA VAL A 27 1.27 -7.16 -12.53
C VAL A 27 2.44 -6.23 -12.30
N LYS A 28 2.86 -5.52 -13.35
CA LYS A 28 3.94 -4.54 -13.27
C LYS A 28 3.49 -3.30 -12.51
N THR A 29 3.94 -3.13 -11.27
CA THR A 29 3.60 -2.00 -10.40
C THR A 29 4.82 -1.17 -10.00
N PRO A 30 5.64 -0.67 -10.95
CA PRO A 30 6.98 -0.16 -10.68
C PRO A 30 7.03 1.02 -9.69
N HIS A 31 6.01 1.89 -9.69
CA HIS A 31 5.95 3.01 -8.74
C HIS A 31 5.64 2.56 -7.31
N LEU A 32 4.76 1.56 -7.14
CA LEU A 32 4.43 1.01 -5.83
C LEU A 32 5.57 0.15 -5.30
N ASP A 33 6.26 -0.57 -6.19
CA ASP A 33 7.45 -1.34 -5.85
C ASP A 33 8.59 -0.44 -5.38
N LEU A 34 8.78 0.72 -6.02
CA LEU A 34 9.74 1.73 -5.60
C LEU A 34 9.41 2.31 -4.22
N LEU A 35 8.14 2.57 -3.93
CA LEU A 35 7.69 3.04 -2.61
C LEU A 35 7.94 1.98 -1.53
N ALA A 36 7.67 0.71 -1.82
CA ALA A 36 7.93 -0.39 -0.91
C ALA A 36 9.44 -0.59 -0.65
N ALA A 37 10.29 -0.41 -1.67
CA ALA A 37 11.75 -0.54 -1.55
C ALA A 37 12.41 0.63 -0.78
N ASN A 38 11.84 1.83 -0.87
CA ASN A 38 12.35 3.03 -0.18
C ASN A 38 11.61 3.35 1.12
N GLY A 39 10.75 2.43 1.58
CA GLY A 39 9.90 2.63 2.74
C GLY A 39 9.80 1.39 3.62
N LEU A 40 8.68 1.28 4.31
CA LEU A 40 8.33 0.09 5.10
C LEU A 40 7.21 -0.67 4.40
N ARG A 41 7.39 -1.99 4.28
CA ARG A 41 6.40 -2.90 3.71
C ARG A 41 5.83 -3.80 4.80
N PHE A 42 4.54 -3.65 5.09
CA PHE A 42 3.83 -4.51 6.03
C PHE A 42 3.43 -5.81 5.34
N THR A 43 3.83 -6.97 5.87
CA THR A 43 3.49 -8.30 5.35
C THR A 43 2.29 -8.95 6.06
N GLN A 44 1.77 -8.30 7.11
CA GLN A 44 0.61 -8.74 7.89
C GLN A 44 -0.30 -7.55 8.21
N ASN A 45 -0.83 -6.90 7.16
CA ASN A 45 -1.80 -5.81 7.28
C ASN A 45 -3.21 -6.33 6.98
N TYR A 46 -4.16 -6.11 7.88
CA TYR A 46 -5.53 -6.63 7.79
C TYR A 46 -6.53 -5.48 7.68
N ASN A 47 -7.56 -5.67 6.84
CA ASN A 47 -8.72 -4.79 6.79
C ASN A 47 -9.98 -5.56 7.25
N SER A 48 -11.11 -4.86 7.38
CA SER A 48 -12.38 -5.45 7.83
C SER A 48 -13.12 -6.27 6.75
N ALA A 49 -12.45 -6.60 5.63
CA ALA A 49 -12.96 -7.38 4.50
C ALA A 49 -14.29 -6.87 3.89
N ARG A 50 -14.61 -5.59 4.09
CA ARG A 50 -15.79 -4.92 3.53
C ARG A 50 -15.49 -3.44 3.28
N CYS A 51 -16.12 -2.87 2.26
CA CYS A 51 -16.09 -1.43 2.01
C CYS A 51 -16.88 -0.64 3.08
N CYS A 52 -17.97 -1.21 3.61
CA CYS A 52 -18.85 -0.53 4.57
C CYS A 52 -19.34 -1.46 5.70
N PRO A 53 -19.44 -1.00 6.96
CA PRO A 53 -18.81 0.19 7.54
C PRO A 53 -17.48 -0.21 8.23
N SER A 54 -16.42 0.50 7.89
CA SER A 54 -15.20 0.58 8.70
C SER A 54 -15.41 1.46 9.93
#